data_AF-A0A934BEU5-F1
#
_entry.id   AF-A0A934BEU5-F1
#
_cell.length_a   1.000
_cell.length_b   1.000
_cell.length_c   1.000
_cell.angle_alpha   90.00
_cell.angle_beta   90.00
_cell.angle_gamma   90.00
#
_symmetry.space_group_name_H-M   'P 1'
#
loop_
_entity.id
_entity.type
_entity.pdbx_description
1 polymer ?
#
loop_
_entity_poly.entity_id
_entity_poly.type
_entity_poly.pdbx_seq_one_letter_code
_entity_poly.pdbx_strand_id
1 'polypeptide(L)' 'MEKEIVWNAFHHVNWGVPITSYFWLVGASAGSFVISCLGWVFGIKRYKPIAIYASVTAIALLMIVPVVLIWDLGKPL' A
#
# COMPACT_ATOMS: atom_id res chain seq x y z
N MET A 1 39.41 -9.94 13.24
CA MET A 1 38.59 -11.02 12.67
C MET A 1 37.80 -10.41 11.52
N GLU A 2 38.32 -10.62 10.32
CA GLU A 2 37.80 -10.07 9.07
C GLU A 2 36.53 -10.84 8.71
N LYS A 3 35.44 -10.14 8.41
CA LYS A 3 34.16 -10.80 8.12
C LYS A 3 34.23 -11.37 6.70
N GLU A 4 34.33 -12.68 6.58
CA GLU A 4 34.20 -13.38 5.31
C GLU A 4 32.78 -13.19 4.77
N ILE A 5 32.65 -12.52 3.63
CA ILE A 5 31.36 -12.37 2.95
C ILE A 5 31.06 -13.70 2.24
N VAL A 6 30.20 -14.50 2.87
CA VAL A 6 29.83 -15.84 2.39
C VAL A 6 28.81 -15.77 1.24
N TRP A 7 28.06 -14.67 1.13
CA TRP A 7 27.06 -14.44 0.08
C TRP A 7 26.84 -12.93 -0.18
N ASN A 8 26.72 -12.53 -1.44
CA ASN A 8 26.29 -11.19 -1.85
C ASN A 8 24.95 -11.31 -2.58
N ALA A 9 23.88 -10.69 -2.05
CA ALA A 9 22.64 -10.52 -2.78
C ALA A 9 22.78 -9.32 -3.73
N PHE A 10 23.11 -9.59 -4.99
CA PHE A 10 23.17 -8.55 -6.02
C PHE A 10 21.75 -8.06 -6.34
N HIS A 11 21.36 -6.91 -5.76
CA HIS A 11 20.14 -6.21 -6.15
C HIS A 11 20.41 -5.53 -7.50
N HIS A 12 20.15 -6.24 -8.60
CA HIS A 12 20.40 -5.71 -9.95
C HIS A 12 19.50 -4.52 -10.33
N VAL A 13 18.41 -4.28 -9.58
CA VAL A 13 17.46 -3.18 -9.81
C VAL A 13 17.04 -2.62 -8.45
N ASN A 14 17.28 -1.32 -8.22
CA ASN A 14 16.76 -0.61 -7.06
C ASN A 14 15.22 -0.58 -7.11
N TRP A 15 14.54 -0.43 -5.97
CA TRP A 15 13.09 -0.21 -5.89
C TRP A 15 12.65 0.85 -6.91
N GLY A 16 11.91 0.40 -7.91
CA GLY A 16 11.49 1.21 -9.04
C GLY A 16 10.10 1.80 -8.86
N VAL A 17 9.46 2.12 -9.99
CA VAL A 17 8.08 2.60 -10.02
C VAL A 17 7.11 1.66 -9.29
N PRO A 18 7.17 0.32 -9.43
CA PRO A 18 6.20 -0.56 -8.78
C PRO A 18 6.19 -0.43 -7.25
N ILE A 19 7.36 -0.50 -6.60
CA ILE A 19 7.46 -0.33 -5.14
C ILE A 19 7.07 1.08 -4.69
N THR A 20 7.43 2.11 -5.47
CA THR A 20 7.01 3.50 -5.17
C THR A 20 5.49 3.64 -5.23
N SER A 21 4.86 3.07 -6.27
CA SER A 21 3.40 3.04 -6.41
C SER A 21 2.73 2.24 -5.30
N TYR A 22 3.32 1.12 -4.88
CA TYR A 22 2.85 0.33 -3.75
C TYR A 22 2.72 1.17 -2.48
N PHE A 23 3.80 1.87 -2.07
CA PHE A 23 3.77 2.69 -0.86
C PHE A 23 2.75 3.83 -0.96
N TRP A 24 2.62 4.44 -2.13
CA TRP A 24 1.63 5.47 -2.36
C TRP A 24 0.20 4.93 -2.24
N LEU A 25 -0.11 3.80 -2.87
CA LEU A 25 -1.44 3.18 -2.87
C LEU A 25 -1.84 2.71 -1.46
N VAL A 26 -0.93 2.04 -0.75
CA VAL A 26 -1.19 1.58 0.63
C VAL A 26 -1.38 2.77 1.58
N GLY A 27 -0.54 3.79 1.48
CA GLY A 27 -0.66 5.00 2.30
C GLY A 27 -1.98 5.75 2.05
N ALA A 28 -2.36 5.91 0.78
CA ALA A 28 -3.63 6.53 0.40
C ALA A 28 -4.84 5.70 0.86
N SER A 29 -4.75 4.38 0.80
CA SER A 29 -5.79 3.49 1.33
C SER A 29 -5.92 3.61 2.86
N ALA A 30 -4.81 3.58 3.59
CA ALA A 30 -4.81 3.74 5.05
C ALA A 30 -5.41 5.09 5.48
N GLY A 31 -5.05 6.17 4.79
CA GLY A 31 -5.66 7.50 5.03
C GLY A 31 -7.16 7.51 4.76
N SER A 32 -7.60 6.89 3.68
CA SER A 32 -9.03 6.75 3.35
C SER A 32 -9.78 5.92 4.39
N PHE A 33 -9.17 4.83 4.87
CA PHE A 33 -9.73 4.00 5.93
C PHE A 33 -9.88 4.77 7.24
N VAL A 34 -8.90 5.60 7.62
CA VAL A 34 -9.01 6.45 8.82
C VAL A 34 -10.20 7.41 8.71
N ILE A 35 -10.39 8.08 7.57
CA ILE A 35 -11.54 8.98 7.35
C ILE A 35 -12.87 8.21 7.44
N SER A 36 -12.92 7.02 6.84
CA SER A 36 -14.06 6.11 6.94
C SER A 36 -14.39 5.77 8.41
N CYS A 37 -13.38 5.39 9.20
CA CYS A 37 -13.53 5.09 10.62
C CYS A 37 -14.02 6.30 11.43
N LEU A 38 -13.50 7.50 11.16
CA LEU A 38 -13.95 8.73 11.83
C LEU A 38 -15.44 8.98 11.61
N GLY A 39 -15.97 8.70 10.41
CA GLY A 39 -17.39 8.86 10.10
C GLY A 39 -18.28 7.72 10.61
N TRP A 40 -17.91 6.46 10.34
CA TRP A 40 -18.74 5.28 10.64
C TRP A 40 -18.57 4.75 12.06
N VAL A 41 -17.34 4.57 12.52
CA VAL A 41 -17.01 3.93 13.80
C VAL A 41 -17.07 4.93 14.94
N PHE A 42 -16.43 6.08 14.77
CA PHE A 42 -16.38 7.13 15.81
C PHE A 42 -17.58 8.10 15.72
N GLY A 43 -18.39 8.03 14.67
CA GLY A 43 -19.64 8.80 14.56
C GLY A 43 -19.46 10.32 14.41
N ILE A 44 -18.28 10.79 13.99
CA ILE A 44 -17.99 12.22 13.85
C ILE A 44 -18.79 12.79 12.65
N LYS A 45 -19.80 13.63 12.95
CA LYS A 45 -20.75 14.17 11.96
C LYS A 45 -20.09 14.85 10.76
N ARG A 46 -18.93 15.50 10.96
CA ARG A 46 -18.16 16.16 9.89
C ARG A 46 -17.69 15.18 8.81
N TYR A 47 -17.31 13.96 9.18
CA TYR A 47 -16.76 12.97 8.26
C TYR A 47 -17.81 12.01 7.70
N LYS A 48 -18.99 11.94 8.33
CA LYS A 48 -20.08 11.04 7.94
C LYS A 48 -20.53 11.16 6.46
N PRO A 49 -20.66 12.36 5.85
CA PRO A 49 -21.04 12.48 4.45
C PRO A 49 -20.02 11.89 3.46
N ILE A 50 -18.74 11.86 3.84
CA ILE A 50 -17.66 11.33 2.99
C ILE A 50 -17.24 9.91 3.37
N ALA A 51 -17.77 9.36 4.46
CA ALA A 51 -17.30 8.11 5.04
C ALA A 51 -17.45 6.93 4.08
N ILE A 52 -18.56 6.83 3.34
CA ILE A 52 -18.78 5.77 2.36
C ILE A 52 -17.80 5.84 1.18
N TYR A 53 -17.55 7.04 0.65
CA TYR A 53 -16.60 7.24 -0.43
C TYR A 53 -15.17 6.91 0.02
N ALA A 54 -14.85 7.24 1.27
CA ALA A 54 -13.57 6.89 1.88
C ALA A 54 -13.42 5.36 2.06
N SER A 55 -14.49 4.65 2.47
CA SER A 55 -14.49 3.18 2.55
C SER A 55 -14.27 2.54 1.18
N VAL A 56 -15.02 2.98 0.16
CA VAL A 56 -14.91 2.44 -1.20
C VAL A 56 -13.52 2.71 -1.78
N THR A 57 -12.98 3.91 -1.58
CA THR A 57 -11.62 4.26 -2.01
C THR A 57 -10.57 3.39 -1.33
N ALA A 58 -10.68 3.19 -0.01
CA ALA A 58 -9.73 2.34 0.72
C ALA A 58 -9.68 0.91 0.16
N ILE A 59 -10.85 0.31 -0.09
CA ILE A 59 -10.98 -1.05 -0.64
C ILE A 59 -10.45 -1.09 -2.08
N ALA A 60 -10.85 -0.15 -2.93
CA ALA A 60 -10.43 -0.12 -4.33
C ALA A 60 -8.90 -0.02 -4.46
N LEU A 61 -8.25 0.82 -3.65
CA LEU A 61 -6.80 0.95 -3.64
C LEU A 61 -6.11 -0.32 -3.14
N LEU A 62 -6.65 -0.99 -2.11
CA LEU A 62 -6.09 -2.26 -1.62
C LEU A 62 -6.20 -3.39 -2.64
N MET A 63 -7.22 -3.40 -3.49
CA MET A 63 -7.35 -4.41 -4.55
C MET A 63 -6.25 -4.30 -5.63
N ILE A 64 -5.71 -3.10 -5.85
CA ILE A 64 -4.66 -2.84 -6.84
C ILE A 64 -3.28 -3.24 -6.32
N VAL A 65 -3.06 -3.12 -5.00
CA VAL A 65 -1.76 -3.36 -4.36
C VAL A 65 -1.15 -4.74 -4.67
N PRO A 66 -1.88 -5.87 -4.53
CA PRO A 66 -1.34 -7.19 -4.86
C PRO A 66 -0.88 -7.30 -6.32
N VAL A 67 -1.58 -6.66 -7.26
CA VAL A 67 -1.23 -6.69 -8.68
C VAL A 67 0.12 -6.01 -8.92
N VAL A 68 0.35 -4.87 -8.26
CA VAL A 68 1.63 -4.13 -8.36
C VAL A 68 2.78 -4.94 -7.77
N LEU A 69 2.55 -5.65 -6.66
CA LEU A 69 3.56 -6.50 -6.03
C LEU A 69 3.89 -7.74 -6.86
N ILE A 70 2.88 -8.40 -7.45
CA ILE A 70 3.09 -9.54 -8.36
C ILE A 70 3.89 -9.09 -9.59
N TRP A 71 3.56 -7.92 -10.12
CA TRP A 71 4.32 -7.31 -11.22
C TRP A 71 5.78 -7.07 -10.83
N ASP A 72 6.02 -6.45 -9.68
CA ASP A 72 7.39 -6.17 -9.18
C ASP A 72 8.20 -7.46 -8.96
N LEU A 73 7.55 -8.53 -8.50
CA LEU A 73 8.17 -9.83 -8.30
C LEU A 73 8.63 -10.50 -9.61
N GLY A 74 8.16 -10.02 -10.76
CA GLY A 74 8.51 -10.54 -12.08
C GLY A 74 8.02 -11.97 -12.35
N LYS A 75 7.15 -12.51 -11.49
CA LYS A 75 6.59 -13.86 -11.59
C LYS A 75 5.06 -13.78 -11.54
N PRO A 76 4.40 -13.68 -12.71
CA PRO A 76 2.96 -13.51 -12.77
C PRO A 76 2.15 -14.78 -12.45
N LEU A 77 2.80 -15.95 -12.33
CA LEU A 77 2.21 -17.26 -12.00
C LEU A 77 3.14 -18.05 -11.08
#